data_AF-A0A6S7CNE2-F1
#
_entry.id   AF-A0A6S7CNE2-F1
#
_cell.length_a   1.000
_cell.length_b   1.000
_cell.length_c   1.000
_cell.angle_alpha   90.00
_cell.angle_beta   90.00
_cell.angle_gamma   90.00
#
_symmetry.space_group_name_H-M   'P 1'
#
loop_
_entity.id
_entity.type
_entity.pdbx_description
1 polymer ?
#
loop_
_entity_poly.entity_id
_entity_poly.type
_entity_poly.pdbx_seq_one_letter_code
_entity_poly.pdbx_strand_id
1 'polypeptide(L)'
;MTCQYTTTHWRDALYNAVRAADGGVVAAAQFLTERRDTSIHYESVRRKLRGNDSMDVEMAVLLAEFVSKDRNVHERANDWLLSLCAQEGLHVDDVPEAPVGGWENEAKALQDKFLALATEMGKIAAVTAQTTADSQIDQAEADQLVPLLRATRVLLHRMERNVLRAANK
;
A
#
# COMPACT_ATOMS: atom_id res chain seq x y z
N MET A 1 -18.47 21.08 0.53
CA MET A 1 -17.39 20.54 1.39
C MET A 1 -16.81 19.30 0.74
N THR A 2 -15.61 19.40 0.17
CA THR A 2 -14.84 18.24 -0.28
C THR A 2 -14.25 17.58 0.96
N CYS A 3 -14.79 16.41 1.36
CA CYS A 3 -14.14 15.57 2.37
C CYS A 3 -12.71 15.28 1.90
N GLN A 4 -11.71 15.77 2.64
CA GLN A 4 -10.34 15.29 2.53
C GLN A 4 -10.31 13.92 3.21
N TYR A 5 -10.36 12.86 2.42
CA TYR A 5 -10.26 11.48 2.91
C TYR A 5 -8.82 11.20 3.29
N THR A 6 -8.60 10.76 4.52
CA THR A 6 -7.24 10.53 5.01
C THR A 6 -6.65 9.28 4.37
N THR A 7 -5.34 9.22 4.20
CA THR A 7 -4.65 7.99 3.79
C THR A 7 -4.39 7.05 4.97
N THR A 8 -4.64 7.52 6.20
CA THR A 8 -4.32 6.85 7.46
C THR A 8 -5.47 6.03 8.03
N HIS A 9 -6.72 6.33 7.66
CA HIS A 9 -7.87 5.50 8.02
C HIS A 9 -8.16 4.47 6.92
N TRP A 10 -8.26 3.18 7.27
CA TRP A 10 -8.35 2.10 6.29
C TRP A 10 -9.51 2.23 5.29
N ARG A 11 -10.69 2.68 5.74
CA ARG A 11 -11.84 2.87 4.84
C ARG A 11 -11.65 4.02 3.87
N ASP A 12 -10.97 5.07 4.30
CA ASP A 12 -10.71 6.25 3.47
C ASP A 12 -9.64 5.91 2.42
N ALA A 13 -8.60 5.16 2.81
CA ALA A 13 -7.62 4.59 1.90
C ALA A 13 -8.29 3.72 0.82
N LEU A 14 -9.19 2.81 1.20
CA LEU A 14 -9.94 1.97 0.25
C LEU A 14 -10.85 2.81 -0.65
N TYR A 15 -11.57 3.79 -0.08
CA TYR A 15 -12.44 4.67 -0.86
C TYR A 15 -11.64 5.48 -1.89
N ASN A 16 -10.48 5.99 -1.50
CA ASN A 16 -9.59 6.75 -2.38
C ASN A 16 -9.01 5.89 -3.50
N ALA A 17 -8.66 4.63 -3.21
CA ALA A 17 -8.20 3.67 -4.22
C ALA A 17 -9.33 3.33 -5.21
N VAL A 18 -10.51 2.94 -4.70
CA VAL A 18 -11.69 2.63 -5.52
C VAL A 18 -12.13 3.82 -6.37
N ARG A 19 -12.09 5.05 -5.82
CA ARG A 19 -12.45 6.27 -6.56
C ARG A 19 -11.46 6.59 -7.68
N ALA A 20 -10.18 6.24 -7.49
CA ALA A 20 -9.14 6.50 -8.48
C ALA A 20 -9.14 5.48 -9.61
N ALA A 21 -9.69 4.28 -9.40
CA ALA A 21 -9.86 3.28 -10.43
C ALA A 21 -10.90 3.69 -11.49
N ASP A 22 -10.73 3.16 -12.70
CA ASP A 22 -11.58 3.38 -13.85
C ASP A 22 -13.06 3.07 -13.53
N GLY A 23 -13.93 4.06 -13.73
CA GLY A 23 -15.36 3.97 -13.43
C GLY A 23 -15.72 4.08 -11.94
N GLY A 24 -14.73 4.14 -11.05
CA GLY A 24 -14.89 4.48 -9.65
C GLY A 24 -15.86 3.55 -8.89
N VAL A 25 -16.60 4.14 -7.94
CA VAL A 25 -17.55 3.42 -7.08
C VAL A 25 -18.68 2.74 -7.87
N VAL A 26 -19.07 3.30 -9.02
CA VAL A 26 -20.13 2.73 -9.86
C VAL A 26 -19.66 1.42 -10.50
N ALA A 27 -18.49 1.42 -11.13
CA ALA A 27 -17.90 0.22 -11.70
C ALA A 27 -17.58 -0.82 -10.62
N ALA A 28 -17.11 -0.39 -9.46
CA ALA A 28 -16.87 -1.28 -8.32
C ALA A 28 -18.17 -1.98 -7.84
N ALA A 29 -19.30 -1.28 -7.83
CA ALA A 29 -20.58 -1.88 -7.45
C ALA A 29 -21.07 -2.91 -8.48
N GLN A 30 -20.84 -2.66 -9.77
CA GLN A 30 -21.10 -3.64 -10.82
C GLN A 30 -20.20 -4.88 -10.66
N PHE A 31 -18.90 -4.67 -10.46
CA PHE A 31 -17.95 -5.75 -10.21
C PHE A 31 -18.37 -6.62 -9.01
N LEU A 32 -18.78 -6.00 -7.91
CA LEU A 32 -19.28 -6.70 -6.73
C LEU A 32 -20.58 -7.45 -7.01
N THR A 33 -21.48 -6.87 -7.81
CA THR A 33 -22.75 -7.51 -8.19
C THR A 33 -22.49 -8.81 -8.95
N GLU A 34 -21.58 -8.76 -9.92
CA GLU A 34 -21.17 -9.93 -10.71
C GLU A 34 -20.46 -10.98 -9.86
N ARG A 35 -19.55 -10.55 -8.96
CA ARG A 35 -18.78 -11.49 -8.12
C ARG A 35 -19.57 -12.16 -7.01
N ARG A 36 -20.59 -11.48 -6.47
CA ARG A 36 -21.42 -12.00 -5.37
C ARG A 36 -22.75 -12.58 -5.85
N ASP A 37 -23.01 -12.57 -7.15
CA ASP A 37 -24.29 -12.99 -7.75
C ASP A 37 -25.51 -12.37 -7.02
N THR A 38 -25.39 -11.09 -6.65
CA THR A 38 -26.38 -10.36 -5.86
C THR A 38 -26.35 -8.89 -6.24
N SER A 39 -27.50 -8.28 -6.52
CA SER A 39 -27.60 -6.86 -6.88
C SER A 39 -27.07 -5.94 -5.78
N ILE A 40 -26.03 -5.17 -6.07
CA ILE A 40 -25.42 -4.20 -5.16
C ILE A 40 -25.48 -2.80 -5.78
N HIS A 41 -26.24 -1.91 -5.15
CA HIS A 41 -26.34 -0.52 -5.57
C HIS A 41 -25.09 0.29 -5.16
N TYR A 42 -24.60 1.16 -6.04
CA TYR A 42 -23.36 1.93 -5.82
C TYR A 42 -23.40 2.82 -4.56
N GLU A 43 -24.55 3.39 -4.20
CA GLU A 43 -24.67 4.16 -2.96
C GLU A 43 -24.54 3.28 -1.70
N SER A 44 -24.87 1.98 -1.76
CA SER A 44 -24.60 1.07 -0.65
C SER A 44 -23.10 0.89 -0.45
N VAL A 45 -22.35 0.68 -1.53
CA VAL A 45 -20.88 0.62 -1.51
C VAL A 45 -20.29 1.91 -0.95
N ARG A 46 -20.79 3.06 -1.43
CA ARG A 46 -20.34 4.38 -0.97
C ARG A 46 -20.57 4.60 0.52
N ARG A 47 -21.73 4.23 1.06
CA ARG A 47 -22.04 4.35 2.48
C ARG A 47 -21.13 3.46 3.34
N LYS A 48 -20.90 2.21 2.92
CA LYS A 48 -19.97 1.28 3.59
C LYS A 48 -18.54 1.82 3.62
N LEU A 49 -18.05 2.31 2.48
CA LEU A 49 -16.71 2.92 2.36
C LEU A 49 -16.57 4.21 3.16
N ARG A 50 -17.65 4.96 3.39
CA ARG A 50 -17.66 6.15 4.25
C ARG A 50 -17.84 5.83 5.74
N GLY A 51 -17.98 4.56 6.11
CA GLY A 51 -18.24 4.14 7.49
C GLY A 51 -19.66 4.41 7.99
N ASN A 52 -20.59 4.81 7.11
CA ASN A 52 -22.00 5.01 7.46
C ASN A 52 -22.72 3.67 7.67
N ASP A 53 -22.24 2.60 7.02
CA ASP A 53 -22.74 1.24 7.17
C ASP A 53 -21.59 0.28 7.49
N SER A 54 -21.91 -0.85 8.09
CA SER A 54 -20.94 -1.93 8.31
C SER A 54 -20.44 -2.49 6.97
N MET A 55 -19.14 -2.78 6.91
CA MET A 55 -18.49 -3.41 5.78
C MET A 55 -17.76 -4.64 6.30
N ASP A 56 -18.06 -5.80 5.72
CA ASP A 56 -17.33 -7.02 6.00
C ASP A 56 -15.96 -7.00 5.30
N VAL A 57 -15.04 -7.83 5.80
CA VAL A 57 -13.67 -7.92 5.26
C VAL A 57 -13.67 -8.51 3.85
N GLU A 58 -14.58 -9.44 3.56
CA GLU A 58 -14.71 -10.04 2.24
C GLU A 58 -14.99 -9.00 1.14
N MET A 59 -15.90 -8.07 1.39
CA MET A 59 -16.21 -6.96 0.49
C MET A 59 -15.02 -6.01 0.33
N ALA A 60 -14.25 -5.77 1.40
CA ALA A 60 -13.03 -4.97 1.31
C ALA A 60 -11.98 -5.65 0.41
N VAL A 61 -11.81 -6.97 0.54
CA VAL A 61 -10.91 -7.77 -0.31
C VAL A 61 -11.36 -7.74 -1.77
N LEU A 62 -12.66 -7.89 -2.05
CA LEU A 62 -13.17 -7.81 -3.42
C LEU A 62 -12.98 -6.40 -4.02
N LEU A 63 -13.16 -5.34 -3.24
CA LEU A 63 -12.88 -3.98 -3.70
C LEU A 63 -11.40 -3.74 -3.97
N ALA A 64 -10.51 -4.31 -3.16
CA ALA A 64 -9.07 -4.30 -3.43
C ALA A 64 -8.73 -5.06 -4.72
N GLU A 65 -9.39 -6.20 -4.98
CA GLU A 65 -9.24 -6.96 -6.23
C GLU A 65 -9.74 -6.16 -7.44
N PHE A 66 -10.82 -5.37 -7.28
CA PHE A 66 -11.27 -4.46 -8.33
C PHE A 66 -10.18 -3.42 -8.66
N VAL A 67 -9.58 -2.79 -7.63
CA VAL A 67 -8.49 -1.82 -7.80
C VAL A 67 -7.26 -2.48 -8.44
N SER A 68 -6.88 -3.70 -8.04
CA SER A 68 -5.68 -4.38 -8.55
C SER A 68 -5.77 -4.72 -10.05
N LYS A 69 -6.97 -4.77 -10.63
CA LYS A 69 -7.19 -4.99 -12.07
C LYS A 69 -6.94 -3.75 -12.92
N ASP A 70 -6.98 -2.56 -12.32
CA ASP A 70 -6.73 -1.31 -13.01
C ASP A 70 -5.23 -1.02 -13.04
N ARG A 71 -4.65 -1.00 -14.24
CA ARG A 71 -3.21 -0.79 -14.46
C ARG A 71 -2.70 0.55 -13.93
N ASN A 72 -3.56 1.56 -13.81
CA ASN A 72 -3.17 2.91 -13.40
C ASN A 72 -3.15 3.10 -11.88
N VAL A 73 -3.82 2.21 -11.13
CA VAL A 73 -3.95 2.36 -9.67
C VAL A 73 -3.75 1.06 -8.90
N HIS A 74 -3.36 -0.03 -9.57
CA HIS A 74 -3.17 -1.35 -8.96
C HIS A 74 -2.24 -1.33 -7.75
N GLU A 75 -1.23 -0.45 -7.72
CA GLU A 75 -0.31 -0.30 -6.58
C GLU A 75 -1.01 0.15 -5.29
N ARG A 76 -2.22 0.70 -5.40
CA ARG A 76 -3.02 1.19 -4.27
C ARG A 76 -3.98 0.14 -3.71
N ALA A 77 -4.03 -1.05 -4.32
CA ALA A 77 -4.97 -2.10 -3.94
C ALA A 77 -4.82 -2.54 -2.47
N ASN A 78 -3.60 -2.51 -1.93
CA ASN A 78 -3.30 -2.92 -0.56
C ASN A 78 -3.23 -1.76 0.44
N ASP A 79 -3.37 -0.50 0.00
CA ASP A 79 -3.26 0.68 0.88
C ASP A 79 -4.19 0.57 2.10
N TRP A 80 -5.41 0.06 1.90
CA TRP A 80 -6.37 -0.11 2.98
C TRP A 80 -5.90 -1.09 4.07
N LEU A 81 -5.25 -2.19 3.67
CA LEU A 81 -4.79 -3.21 4.59
C LEU A 81 -3.55 -2.72 5.34
N LEU A 82 -2.64 -2.02 4.64
CA LEU A 82 -1.49 -1.37 5.26
C LEU A 82 -1.95 -0.34 6.31
N SER A 83 -2.97 0.45 5.98
CA SER A 83 -3.56 1.41 6.93
C SER A 83 -4.27 0.72 8.09
N LEU A 84 -5.03 -0.35 7.84
CA LEU A 84 -5.66 -1.14 8.91
C LEU A 84 -4.63 -1.73 9.88
N CYS A 85 -3.58 -2.36 9.36
CA CYS A 85 -2.49 -2.89 10.19
C CYS A 85 -1.84 -1.78 11.02
N ALA A 86 -1.54 -0.63 10.40
CA ALA A 86 -0.94 0.49 11.12
C ALA A 86 -1.86 1.03 12.23
N GLN A 87 -3.17 1.08 12.03
CA GLN A 87 -4.15 1.47 13.06
C GLN A 87 -4.15 0.51 14.26
N GLU A 88 -3.89 -0.78 14.03
CA GLU A 88 -3.78 -1.81 15.06
C GLU A 88 -2.35 -1.95 15.62
N GLY A 89 -1.42 -1.06 15.26
CA GLY A 89 -0.03 -1.12 15.70
C GLY A 89 0.81 -2.24 15.07
N LEU A 90 0.30 -2.88 14.00
CA LEU A 90 1.02 -3.85 13.20
C LEU A 90 1.74 -3.15 12.04
N HIS A 91 3.00 -3.51 11.83
CA HIS A 91 3.79 -2.98 10.72
C HIS A 91 4.04 -4.08 9.70
N VAL A 92 3.35 -3.96 8.57
CA VAL A 92 3.49 -4.79 7.38
C VAL A 92 3.83 -3.90 6.19
N ASP A 93 4.50 -4.44 5.19
CA ASP A 93 4.85 -3.73 3.96
C ASP A 93 4.43 -4.58 2.75
N ASP A 94 3.94 -3.92 1.69
CA ASP A 94 3.70 -4.58 0.40
C ASP A 94 5.03 -4.79 -0.31
N VAL A 95 5.45 -6.04 -0.43
CA VAL A 95 6.76 -6.40 -0.99
C VAL A 95 6.57 -6.94 -2.40
N PRO A 96 7.05 -6.23 -3.44
CA PRO A 96 6.91 -6.67 -4.82
C PRO A 96 7.37 -8.11 -5.03
N GLU A 97 6.70 -8.83 -5.92
CA GLU A 97 7.08 -10.19 -6.28
C GLU A 97 8.51 -10.23 -6.83
N ALA A 98 9.19 -11.35 -6.58
CA ALA A 98 10.49 -11.58 -7.19
C ALA A 98 10.27 -12.11 -8.63
N PRO A 99 11.26 -11.96 -9.53
CA PRO A 99 11.22 -12.60 -10.84
C PRO A 99 10.88 -14.10 -10.72
N VAL A 100 10.09 -14.60 -11.67
CA VAL A 100 9.77 -16.03 -11.78
C VAL A 100 11.08 -16.81 -11.95
N GLY A 101 11.32 -17.80 -11.08
CA GLY A 101 12.59 -18.54 -11.03
C GLY A 101 13.73 -17.85 -10.26
N GLY A 102 13.51 -16.63 -9.76
CA GLY A 102 14.50 -15.85 -9.03
C GLY A 102 15.53 -15.18 -9.92
N TRP A 103 16.62 -14.71 -9.30
CA TRP A 103 17.74 -14.13 -10.03
C TRP A 103 18.74 -15.22 -10.42
N GLU A 104 19.36 -15.06 -11.59
CA GLU A 104 20.45 -15.92 -12.05
C GLU A 104 21.54 -16.03 -10.97
N ASN A 105 21.96 -14.87 -10.43
CA ASN A 105 22.86 -14.77 -9.28
C ASN A 105 22.20 -14.00 -8.13
N GLU A 106 21.70 -14.73 -7.14
CA GLU A 106 21.02 -14.17 -5.96
C GLU A 106 21.96 -13.34 -5.08
N ALA A 107 23.26 -13.72 -4.99
CA ALA A 107 24.25 -12.97 -4.22
C ALA A 107 24.58 -11.62 -4.87
N LYS A 108 24.66 -11.58 -6.21
CA LYS A 108 24.82 -10.32 -6.95
C LYS A 108 23.59 -9.44 -6.77
N ALA A 109 22.39 -10.01 -6.89
CA ALA A 109 21.14 -9.30 -6.68
C ALA A 109 20.98 -8.76 -5.25
N LEU A 110 21.54 -9.45 -4.24
CA LEU A 110 21.65 -8.96 -2.86
C LEU A 110 22.63 -7.78 -2.77
N GLN A 111 23.82 -7.88 -3.36
CA GLN A 111 24.81 -6.81 -3.37
C GLN A 111 24.25 -5.53 -4.00
N ASP A 112 23.57 -5.64 -5.13
CA ASP A 112 22.98 -4.50 -5.83
C ASP A 112 21.89 -3.83 -4.98
N LYS A 113 21.08 -4.62 -4.25
CA LYS A 113 20.08 -4.09 -3.31
C LYS A 113 20.73 -3.41 -2.11
N PHE A 114 21.86 -3.91 -1.61
CA PHE A 114 22.59 -3.26 -0.52
C PHE A 114 23.13 -1.88 -0.94
N LEU A 115 23.61 -1.74 -2.18
CA LEU A 115 24.03 -0.43 -2.71
C LEU A 115 22.84 0.53 -2.88
N ALA A 116 21.69 0.03 -3.32
CA ALA A 116 20.45 0.81 -3.35
C ALA A 116 20.02 1.24 -1.93
N LEU A 117 20.16 0.35 -0.93
CA LEU A 117 19.85 0.65 0.47
C LEU A 117 20.72 1.78 0.99
N ALA A 118 22.02 1.77 0.71
CA ALA A 118 22.93 2.86 1.11
C ALA A 118 22.50 4.22 0.54
N THR A 119 21.98 4.23 -0.71
CA THR A 119 21.46 5.44 -1.35
C THR A 119 20.18 5.95 -0.64
N GLU A 120 19.24 5.06 -0.34
CA GLU A 120 18.01 5.42 0.39
C GLU A 120 18.30 5.90 1.81
N MET A 121 19.25 5.27 2.50
CA MET A 121 19.69 5.72 3.83
C MET A 121 20.27 7.14 3.80
N GLY A 122 20.99 7.52 2.75
CA GLY A 122 21.46 8.89 2.56
C GLY A 122 20.31 9.90 2.43
N LYS A 123 19.24 9.54 1.70
CA LYS A 123 18.04 10.37 1.58
C LYS A 123 17.30 10.50 2.91
N ILE A 124 17.12 9.39 3.64
CA ILE A 124 16.51 9.40 4.97
C ILE A 124 17.28 10.33 5.89
N ALA A 125 18.62 10.19 5.94
CA ALA A 125 19.45 11.04 6.80
C ALA A 125 19.28 12.53 6.49
N ALA A 126 19.23 12.91 5.20
CA ALA A 126 19.03 14.28 4.77
C ALA A 126 17.65 14.83 5.19
N VAL A 127 16.57 14.07 4.92
CA VAL A 127 15.22 14.49 5.26
C VAL A 127 15.03 14.54 6.77
N THR A 128 15.49 13.54 7.53
CA THR A 128 15.44 13.56 9.00
C THR A 128 16.17 14.77 9.57
N ALA A 129 17.38 15.09 9.10
CA ALA A 129 18.11 16.26 9.58
C ALA A 129 17.34 17.57 9.36
N GLN A 130 16.59 17.66 8.24
CA GLN A 130 15.74 18.81 7.95
C GLN A 130 14.49 18.83 8.83
N THR A 131 13.76 17.72 8.92
CA THR A 131 12.45 17.63 9.58
C THR A 131 12.53 17.52 11.10
N THR A 132 13.72 17.44 11.69
CA THR A 132 13.88 17.43 13.15
C THR A 132 14.66 18.64 13.65
N ALA A 133 14.92 19.63 12.78
CA ALA A 133 15.76 20.78 13.10
C ALA A 133 15.19 21.64 14.24
N ASP A 134 13.86 21.70 14.37
CA ASP A 134 13.14 22.43 15.41
C ASP A 134 12.63 21.52 16.55
N SER A 135 13.05 20.25 16.56
CA SER A 135 12.61 19.21 17.51
C SER A 135 11.10 18.93 17.50
N GLN A 136 10.40 19.30 16.44
CA GLN A 136 9.01 18.92 16.20
C GLN A 136 8.92 18.23 14.84
N ILE A 137 7.88 17.42 14.64
CA ILE A 137 7.57 16.85 13.33
C ILE A 137 6.11 17.18 13.07
N ASP A 138 5.85 17.98 12.04
CA ASP A 138 4.50 18.26 11.59
C ASP A 138 3.97 17.17 10.62
N GLN A 139 2.69 17.28 10.23
CA GLN A 139 2.09 16.29 9.34
C GLN A 139 2.72 16.26 7.94
N ALA A 140 3.11 17.41 7.39
CA ALA A 140 3.72 17.50 6.06
C ALA A 140 5.14 16.90 6.05
N GLU A 141 5.85 17.00 7.16
CA GLU A 141 7.15 16.36 7.38
C GLU A 141 7.01 14.85 7.57
N ALA A 142 6.02 14.41 8.36
CA ALA A 142 5.69 13.00 8.49
C ALA A 142 5.32 12.38 7.13
N ASP A 143 4.55 13.10 6.31
CA ASP A 143 4.17 12.69 4.95
C ASP A 143 5.37 12.56 4.00
N GLN A 144 6.50 13.21 4.30
CA GLN A 144 7.76 13.04 3.54
C GLN A 144 8.62 11.88 4.08
N LEU A 145 8.78 11.78 5.40
CA LEU A 145 9.70 10.82 6.01
C LEU A 145 9.15 9.39 6.02
N VAL A 146 7.86 9.21 6.30
CA VAL A 146 7.24 7.87 6.41
C VAL A 146 7.33 7.07 5.11
N PRO A 147 7.08 7.63 3.91
CA PRO A 147 7.29 6.91 2.65
C PRO A 147 8.73 6.43 2.44
N LEU A 148 9.74 7.24 2.80
CA LEU A 148 11.16 6.85 2.67
C LEU A 148 11.50 5.67 3.58
N LEU A 149 11.01 5.70 4.83
CA LEU A 149 11.19 4.61 5.78
C LEU A 149 10.51 3.31 5.29
N ARG A 150 9.28 3.40 4.77
CA ARG A 150 8.54 2.27 4.17
C ARG A 150 9.29 1.66 2.98
N ALA A 151 9.74 2.49 2.03
CA ALA A 151 10.50 2.04 0.87
C ALA A 151 11.78 1.28 1.27
N THR A 152 12.44 1.76 2.33
CA THR A 152 13.65 1.12 2.89
C THR A 152 13.34 -0.24 3.50
N ARG A 153 12.25 -0.39 4.25
CA ARG A 153 11.82 -1.70 4.79
C ARG A 153 11.47 -2.70 3.69
N VAL A 154 10.77 -2.26 2.64
CA VAL A 154 10.49 -3.09 1.46
C VAL A 154 11.80 -3.60 0.85
N LEU A 155 12.84 -2.77 0.78
CA LEU A 155 14.14 -3.18 0.25
C LEU A 155 14.82 -4.24 1.15
N LEU A 156 14.72 -4.09 2.47
CA LEU A 156 15.22 -5.08 3.43
C LEU A 156 14.51 -6.44 3.29
N HIS A 157 13.18 -6.46 3.16
CA HIS A 157 12.44 -7.70 2.89
C HIS A 157 12.87 -8.36 1.58
N ARG A 158 13.15 -7.56 0.53
CA ARG A 158 13.66 -8.09 -0.74
C ARG A 158 15.05 -8.69 -0.56
N MET A 159 15.92 -8.05 0.22
CA MET A 159 17.26 -8.58 0.52
C MET A 159 17.20 -9.89 1.31
N GLU A 160 16.36 -9.97 2.33
CA GLU A 160 16.11 -11.21 3.10
C GLU A 160 15.72 -12.35 2.16
N ARG A 161 14.81 -12.09 1.21
CA ARG A 161 14.43 -13.06 0.16
C ARG A 161 15.63 -13.52 -0.68
N ASN A 162 16.54 -12.62 -1.08
CA ASN A 162 17.75 -12.99 -1.82
C ASN A 162 18.69 -13.86 -0.97
N VAL A 163 18.86 -13.54 0.31
CA VAL A 163 19.67 -14.34 1.25
C VAL A 163 19.13 -15.77 1.33
N LEU A 164 17.84 -15.92 1.60
CA LEU A 164 17.20 -17.24 1.74
C LEU A 164 17.26 -18.05 0.45
N ARG A 165 17.11 -17.41 -0.72
CA ARG A 165 17.22 -18.09 -2.01
C ARG A 165 18.65 -18.47 -2.35
N ALA A 166 19.63 -17.61 -2.04
CA ALA A 166 21.04 -17.92 -2.26
C ALA A 166 21.52 -19.12 -1.43
N ALA A 167 21.01 -19.26 -0.20
CA ALA A 167 21.35 -20.36 0.69
C ALA A 167 20.71 -21.71 0.29
N ASN A 168 19.59 -21.67 -0.44
CA ASN A 168 18.83 -22.86 -0.87
C ASN A 168 19.15 -23.33 -2.30
N LYS A 169 20.16 -22.73 -2.96
CA LYS A 169 20.72 -23.23 -4.24
C LYS A 169 21.83 -24.23 -3.97
#